data_AF-J6UFB4-F1
#
_entry.id   AF-J6UFB4-F1
#
_cell.length_a   1.000
_cell.length_b   1.000
_cell.length_c   1.000
_cell.angle_alpha   90.00
_cell.angle_beta   90.00
_cell.angle_gamma   90.00
#
_symmetry.space_group_name_H-M   'P 1'
#
loop_
_entity.id
_entity.type
_entity.pdbx_description
1 polymer ?
#
loop_
_entity_poly.entity_id
_entity_poly.type
_entity_poly.pdbx_seq_one_letter_code
_entity_poly.pdbx_strand_id
1 'polypeptide(L)'
;MQAAASGCDAGSTSGACRPLLFASGMITADTPQRFETFATDNRVANATVVLDSDGGSVLGALAFGRAIRRLGLDTTVGRADRGAAGAPAGIAPASCESMCAFVLLGGVHRAVPPRSRVLVHQIWLGDRRDDAVAASYSAEDLVLVQRDIGSIVRYTADMGGGAELIEIALRIPPWEPMRQLTRAEMQRAHLDASAQTVASDRTAAAATPVALGPGRVGRGGERGWTLIDGRAGTLLVRRHPLTVEGERLGSFDLTLECGDTAGTYALSYSERRSTSRTGGDAAIETVRLWIEQADVPFRLVSSRIGEDGGALETFAVATVPAGLVQAFADNASHSISVQASGVGSPATQIRIGNAGIARYFGQLQASCGSRAPVTRDAHALLEPGR
;
A
#
# COMPACT_ATOMS: atom_id res chain seq x y z
N MET A 1 -11.11 -18.05 -4.69
CA MET A 1 -11.51 -18.36 -3.31
C MET A 1 -12.06 -19.78 -3.21
N GLN A 2 -11.71 -20.51 -2.15
CA GLN A 2 -12.26 -21.85 -1.83
C GLN A 2 -13.15 -21.75 -0.58
N ALA A 3 -14.27 -22.47 -0.56
CA ALA A 3 -15.18 -22.58 0.57
C ALA A 3 -15.09 -23.99 1.18
N ALA A 4 -14.90 -24.07 2.50
CA ALA A 4 -14.94 -25.33 3.23
C ALA A 4 -15.81 -25.21 4.49
N ALA A 5 -16.70 -26.19 4.71
CA ALA A 5 -17.44 -26.34 5.96
C ALA A 5 -16.66 -27.26 6.89
N SER A 6 -16.08 -26.71 7.95
CA SER A 6 -15.45 -27.52 8.99
C SER A 6 -15.24 -26.68 10.24
N GLY A 7 -16.11 -26.79 11.24
CA GLY A 7 -15.90 -26.13 12.53
C GLY A 7 -17.19 -25.68 13.21
N CYS A 8 -17.13 -25.59 14.54
CA CYS A 8 -18.17 -25.06 15.40
C CYS A 8 -17.62 -23.86 16.16
N ASP A 9 -18.33 -22.74 16.14
CA ASP A 9 -18.04 -21.64 17.06
C ASP A 9 -18.43 -22.03 18.49
N ALA A 10 -17.43 -22.21 19.36
CA ALA A 10 -17.61 -22.63 20.75
C ALA A 10 -18.03 -21.48 21.69
N GLY A 11 -18.18 -20.25 21.19
CA GLY A 11 -18.55 -19.07 21.99
C GLY A 11 -20.03 -18.93 22.34
N SER A 12 -20.90 -19.83 21.87
CA SER A 12 -22.35 -19.77 22.13
C SER A 12 -22.73 -20.51 23.43
N THR A 13 -23.25 -19.78 24.41
CA THR A 13 -23.77 -20.32 25.69
C THR A 13 -25.05 -21.14 25.56
N SER A 14 -25.60 -21.34 24.35
CA SER A 14 -26.87 -22.02 24.11
C SER A 14 -26.74 -23.43 23.50
N GLY A 15 -25.54 -24.01 23.40
CA GLY A 15 -25.34 -25.39 22.94
C GLY A 15 -25.62 -25.62 21.44
N ALA A 16 -26.04 -24.60 20.69
CA ALA A 16 -26.20 -24.67 19.24
C ALA A 16 -24.89 -24.26 18.54
N CYS A 17 -24.22 -25.23 17.92
CA CYS A 17 -23.04 -24.99 17.06
C CYS A 17 -23.47 -24.23 15.80
N ARG A 18 -22.92 -23.03 15.60
CA ARG A 18 -23.05 -22.30 14.33
C ARG A 18 -21.98 -22.81 13.36
N PRO A 19 -22.36 -23.26 12.14
CA PRO A 19 -21.38 -23.74 11.16
C PRO A 19 -20.40 -22.64 10.75
N LEU A 20 -19.12 -22.99 10.60
CA LEU A 20 -18.10 -22.11 10.06
C LEU A 20 -17.83 -22.43 8.59
N LEU A 21 -17.86 -21.40 7.74
CA LEU A 21 -17.56 -21.47 6.31
C LEU A 21 -16.28 -20.69 6.02
N PHE A 22 -15.18 -21.40 5.83
CA PHE A 22 -13.89 -20.76 5.56
C PHE A 22 -13.80 -20.36 4.10
N ALA A 23 -13.66 -19.06 3.84
CA ALA A 23 -13.60 -18.45 2.53
C ALA A 23 -12.20 -17.81 2.36
N SER A 24 -11.28 -18.57 1.75
CA SER A 24 -9.86 -18.19 1.67
C SER A 24 -9.36 -17.96 0.24
N GLY A 25 -8.47 -16.98 0.09
CA GLY A 25 -7.76 -16.63 -1.14
C GLY A 25 -8.39 -15.46 -1.90
N MET A 26 -7.90 -15.22 -3.13
CA MET A 26 -8.36 -14.10 -3.97
C MET A 26 -9.84 -14.21 -4.35
N ILE A 27 -10.53 -13.06 -4.31
CA ILE A 27 -11.90 -12.89 -4.77
C ILE A 27 -11.91 -12.62 -6.27
N THR A 28 -12.56 -13.48 -7.03
CA THR A 28 -12.66 -13.38 -8.50
C THR A 28 -14.10 -13.11 -8.93
N ALA A 29 -14.32 -12.83 -10.21
CA ALA A 29 -15.66 -12.68 -10.79
C ALA A 29 -16.54 -13.94 -10.58
N ASP A 30 -15.94 -15.13 -10.51
CA ASP A 30 -16.66 -16.41 -10.29
C ASP A 30 -16.99 -16.70 -8.83
N THR A 31 -16.36 -15.99 -7.89
CA THR A 31 -16.48 -16.29 -6.45
C THR A 31 -17.94 -16.26 -5.96
N PRO A 32 -18.80 -15.31 -6.36
CA PRO A 32 -20.22 -15.33 -5.99
C PRO A 32 -20.93 -16.60 -6.42
N GLN A 33 -20.77 -17.03 -7.68
CA GLN A 33 -21.44 -18.21 -8.20
C GLN A 33 -20.98 -19.49 -7.50
N ARG A 34 -19.67 -19.62 -7.25
CA ARG A 34 -19.11 -20.76 -6.50
C ARG A 34 -19.64 -20.82 -5.08
N PHE A 35 -19.76 -19.67 -4.43
CA PHE A 35 -20.32 -19.58 -3.08
C PHE A 35 -21.81 -19.94 -3.05
N GLU A 36 -22.61 -19.45 -3.98
CA GLU A 36 -24.05 -19.77 -4.06
C GLU A 36 -24.30 -21.25 -4.34
N THR A 37 -23.49 -21.86 -5.22
CA THR A 37 -23.53 -23.31 -5.48
C THR A 37 -23.21 -24.08 -4.19
N PHE A 38 -22.10 -23.74 -3.54
CA PHE A 38 -21.72 -24.34 -2.25
C PHE A 38 -22.82 -24.17 -1.19
N ALA A 39 -23.42 -22.99 -1.07
CA ALA A 39 -24.46 -22.70 -0.10
C ALA A 39 -25.79 -23.41 -0.39
N THR A 40 -26.04 -23.80 -1.64
CA THR A 40 -27.21 -24.62 -2.01
C THR A 40 -26.97 -26.09 -1.67
N ASP A 41 -25.76 -26.58 -1.93
CA ASP A 41 -25.37 -27.96 -1.68
C ASP A 41 -25.17 -28.27 -0.18
N ASN A 42 -24.98 -27.22 0.63
CA ASN A 42 -24.70 -27.34 2.07
C ASN A 42 -25.77 -26.58 2.87
N ARG A 43 -26.23 -27.13 4.01
CA ARG A 43 -27.18 -26.43 4.90
C ARG A 43 -26.48 -25.30 5.67
N VAL A 44 -26.29 -24.15 5.03
CA VAL A 44 -25.56 -23.00 5.60
C VAL A 44 -26.39 -22.10 6.51
N ALA A 45 -27.61 -22.49 6.88
CA ALA A 45 -28.47 -21.68 7.75
C ALA A 45 -27.74 -21.31 9.05
N ASN A 46 -27.80 -20.03 9.42
CA ASN A 46 -27.14 -19.46 10.60
C ASN A 46 -25.61 -19.61 10.65
N ALA A 47 -24.95 -19.91 9.52
CA ALA A 47 -23.50 -20.05 9.46
C ALA A 47 -22.76 -18.69 9.53
N THR A 48 -21.48 -18.77 9.88
CA THR A 48 -20.54 -17.65 9.87
C THR A 48 -19.49 -17.88 8.78
N VAL A 49 -19.36 -16.92 7.86
CA VAL A 49 -18.31 -16.90 6.84
C VAL A 49 -17.03 -16.33 7.44
N VAL A 50 -15.97 -17.14 7.44
CA VAL A 50 -14.65 -16.80 7.98
C VAL A 50 -13.73 -16.40 6.82
N LEU A 51 -13.35 -15.13 6.77
CA LEU A 51 -12.64 -14.50 5.64
C LEU A 51 -11.12 -14.44 5.88
N ASP A 52 -10.36 -14.91 4.89
CA ASP A 52 -8.90 -14.77 4.79
C ASP A 52 -8.54 -14.48 3.33
N SER A 53 -8.40 -13.20 2.99
CA SER A 53 -8.32 -12.80 1.58
C SER A 53 -7.57 -11.49 1.38
N ASP A 54 -6.70 -11.47 0.38
CA ASP A 54 -6.00 -10.27 -0.11
C ASP A 54 -6.92 -9.36 -0.96
N GLY A 55 -8.21 -9.69 -1.09
CA GLY A 55 -9.18 -8.98 -1.89
C GLY A 55 -9.25 -9.49 -3.34
N GLY A 56 -9.46 -8.57 -4.30
CA GLY A 56 -9.56 -8.91 -5.72
C GLY A 56 -10.64 -8.11 -6.46
N SER A 57 -11.45 -8.80 -7.27
CA SER A 57 -12.47 -8.20 -8.12
C SER A 57 -13.46 -7.36 -7.32
N VAL A 58 -13.61 -6.08 -7.68
CA VAL A 58 -14.61 -5.18 -7.07
C VAL A 58 -16.01 -5.77 -7.21
N LEU A 59 -16.46 -6.00 -8.44
CA LEU A 59 -17.81 -6.52 -8.70
C LEU A 59 -18.03 -7.92 -8.09
N GLY A 60 -17.02 -8.80 -8.17
CA GLY A 60 -17.06 -10.12 -7.53
C GLY A 60 -17.23 -10.04 -6.02
N ALA A 61 -16.50 -9.16 -5.35
CA ALA A 61 -16.61 -8.95 -3.90
C ALA A 61 -17.97 -8.39 -3.49
N LEU A 62 -18.48 -7.37 -4.20
CA LEU A 62 -19.78 -6.79 -3.89
C LEU A 62 -20.92 -7.81 -4.09
N ALA A 63 -20.86 -8.61 -5.16
CA ALA A 63 -21.84 -9.67 -5.39
C ALA A 63 -21.74 -10.78 -4.34
N PHE A 64 -20.53 -11.18 -3.95
CA PHE A 64 -20.31 -12.18 -2.91
C PHE A 64 -20.87 -11.71 -1.57
N GLY A 65 -20.57 -10.49 -1.15
CA GLY A 65 -21.13 -9.91 0.07
C GLY A 65 -22.66 -9.76 0.04
N ARG A 66 -23.27 -9.45 -1.12
CA ARG A 66 -24.74 -9.48 -1.29
C ARG A 66 -25.31 -10.88 -1.13
N ALA A 67 -24.62 -11.92 -1.62
CA ALA A 67 -25.05 -13.30 -1.44
C ALA A 67 -25.00 -13.72 0.03
N ILE A 68 -23.92 -13.37 0.75
CA ILE A 68 -23.81 -13.56 2.21
C ILE A 68 -25.00 -12.90 2.93
N ARG A 69 -25.27 -11.61 2.63
CA ARG A 69 -26.38 -10.87 3.24
C ARG A 69 -27.73 -11.51 2.97
N ARG A 70 -27.99 -11.91 1.72
CA ARG A 70 -29.25 -12.50 1.28
C ARG A 70 -29.54 -13.83 1.98
N LEU A 71 -28.50 -14.59 2.28
CA LEU A 71 -28.59 -15.87 3.01
C LEU A 71 -28.64 -15.67 4.54
N GLY A 72 -28.57 -14.44 5.04
CA GLY A 72 -28.65 -14.13 6.47
C GLY A 72 -27.43 -14.60 7.26
N LEU A 73 -26.26 -14.69 6.63
CA LEU A 73 -25.05 -15.21 7.24
C LEU A 73 -24.26 -14.13 7.96
N ASP A 74 -23.51 -14.54 8.98
CA ASP A 74 -22.56 -13.67 9.66
C ASP A 74 -21.19 -13.74 9.01
N THR A 75 -20.33 -12.79 9.33
CA THR A 75 -18.96 -12.72 8.81
C THR A 75 -17.95 -12.43 9.90
N THR A 76 -16.78 -13.06 9.80
CA THR A 76 -15.64 -12.82 10.68
C THR A 76 -14.33 -12.91 9.89
N VAL A 77 -13.23 -12.47 10.48
CA VAL A 77 -11.89 -12.55 9.88
C VAL A 77 -11.04 -13.59 10.59
N GLY A 78 -10.50 -14.54 9.84
CA GLY A 78 -9.65 -15.58 10.37
C GLY A 78 -9.39 -16.68 9.36
N ARG A 79 -8.67 -17.71 9.79
CA ARG A 79 -8.41 -18.91 9.00
C ARG A 79 -8.60 -20.15 9.85
N ALA A 80 -8.78 -21.29 9.19
CA ALA A 80 -8.99 -22.56 9.87
C ALA A 80 -7.78 -22.90 10.73
N ASP A 81 -7.99 -23.00 12.03
CA ASP A 81 -7.03 -23.57 12.96
C ASP A 81 -7.29 -25.08 13.06
N ARG A 82 -6.50 -25.84 12.31
CA ARG A 82 -6.48 -27.30 12.44
C ARG A 82 -5.65 -27.63 13.66
N GLY A 83 -6.27 -27.53 14.84
CA GLY A 83 -5.67 -27.97 16.10
C GLY A 83 -5.30 -29.46 16.09
N ALA A 84 -5.02 -30.03 17.27
CA ALA A 84 -4.75 -31.47 17.38
C ALA A 84 -5.89 -32.31 16.76
N ALA A 85 -5.54 -33.44 16.13
CA ALA A 85 -6.48 -34.30 15.41
C ALA A 85 -7.71 -34.64 16.28
N GLY A 86 -8.90 -34.29 15.80
CA GLY A 86 -10.18 -34.54 16.48
C GLY A 86 -10.79 -33.36 17.24
N ALA A 87 -10.10 -32.21 17.36
CA ALA A 87 -10.70 -30.98 17.90
C ALA A 87 -11.55 -30.24 16.82
N PRO A 88 -12.64 -29.56 17.20
CA PRO A 88 -13.33 -28.63 16.30
C PRO A 88 -12.33 -27.61 15.75
N ALA A 89 -12.38 -27.33 14.45
CA ALA A 89 -11.51 -26.33 13.85
C ALA A 89 -11.77 -24.97 14.51
N GLY A 90 -10.73 -24.39 15.09
CA GLY A 90 -10.77 -23.04 15.66
C GLY A 90 -10.60 -21.97 14.58
N ILE A 91 -10.64 -20.71 15.00
CA ILE A 91 -10.35 -19.56 14.12
C ILE A 91 -9.02 -18.95 14.57
N ALA A 92 -7.98 -19.12 13.75
CA ALA A 92 -6.71 -18.42 13.93
C ALA A 92 -6.76 -17.03 13.27
N PRO A 93 -5.99 -16.04 13.76
CA PRO A 93 -5.95 -14.71 13.15
C PRO A 93 -5.53 -14.73 11.68
N ALA A 94 -6.17 -13.89 10.87
CA ALA A 94 -5.88 -13.75 9.45
C ALA A 94 -6.02 -12.28 8.99
N SER A 95 -5.93 -12.05 7.68
CA SER A 95 -6.08 -10.72 7.09
C SER A 95 -7.23 -10.68 6.10
N CYS A 96 -7.94 -9.56 6.10
CA CYS A 96 -9.00 -9.25 5.16
C CYS A 96 -8.66 -7.91 4.52
N GLU A 97 -8.08 -7.99 3.33
CA GLU A 97 -7.45 -6.85 2.66
C GLU A 97 -8.29 -6.37 1.48
N SER A 98 -8.19 -5.09 1.16
CA SER A 98 -8.80 -4.49 -0.03
C SER A 98 -10.32 -4.76 -0.07
N MET A 99 -10.81 -5.33 -1.18
CA MET A 99 -12.21 -5.68 -1.37
C MET A 99 -12.76 -6.72 -0.38
N CYS A 100 -11.90 -7.46 0.34
CA CYS A 100 -12.37 -8.34 1.41
C CYS A 100 -13.10 -7.56 2.52
N ALA A 101 -12.65 -6.34 2.85
CA ALA A 101 -13.30 -5.51 3.87
C ALA A 101 -14.78 -5.24 3.53
N PHE A 102 -15.10 -5.13 2.24
CA PHE A 102 -16.48 -4.96 1.77
C PHE A 102 -17.26 -6.27 1.76
N VAL A 103 -16.61 -7.44 1.61
CA VAL A 103 -17.25 -8.74 1.83
C VAL A 103 -17.58 -8.95 3.31
N LEU A 104 -16.68 -8.60 4.22
CA LEU A 104 -16.92 -8.58 5.67
C LEU A 104 -18.13 -7.71 6.00
N LEU A 105 -18.32 -6.59 5.30
CA LEU A 105 -19.52 -5.77 5.45
C LEU A 105 -20.82 -6.50 5.03
N GLY A 106 -20.75 -7.55 4.21
CA GLY A 106 -21.93 -8.32 3.77
C GLY A 106 -22.63 -9.08 4.90
N GLY A 107 -21.94 -9.41 6.00
CA GLY A 107 -22.53 -10.14 7.12
C GLY A 107 -23.69 -9.41 7.79
N VAL A 108 -24.61 -10.16 8.38
CA VAL A 108 -25.68 -9.64 9.24
C VAL A 108 -25.08 -9.17 10.56
N HIS A 109 -24.33 -10.04 11.24
CA HIS A 109 -23.43 -9.68 12.33
C HIS A 109 -21.97 -9.83 11.88
N ARG A 110 -21.13 -8.93 12.39
CA ARG A 110 -19.74 -8.80 11.98
C ARG A 110 -18.86 -8.71 13.21
N ALA A 111 -17.81 -9.52 13.23
CA ALA A 111 -16.83 -9.50 14.30
C ALA A 111 -15.43 -9.57 13.71
N VAL A 112 -14.50 -8.79 14.25
CA VAL A 112 -13.08 -8.89 13.91
C VAL A 112 -12.31 -9.35 15.15
N PRO A 113 -11.88 -10.63 15.21
CA PRO A 113 -11.16 -11.16 16.36
C PRO A 113 -9.85 -10.39 16.64
N PRO A 114 -9.38 -10.35 17.90
CA PRO A 114 -8.09 -9.77 18.22
C PRO A 114 -6.97 -10.37 17.37
N ARG A 115 -6.04 -9.53 16.91
CA ARG A 115 -4.91 -9.85 16.01
C ARG A 115 -5.29 -10.17 14.56
N SER A 116 -6.57 -10.39 14.23
CA SER A 116 -7.00 -10.34 12.83
C SER A 116 -6.91 -8.89 12.33
N ARG A 117 -6.59 -8.72 11.05
CA ARG A 117 -6.37 -7.41 10.45
C ARG A 117 -7.35 -7.16 9.33
N VAL A 118 -7.84 -5.93 9.26
CA VAL A 118 -8.55 -5.40 8.09
C VAL A 118 -7.69 -4.31 7.49
N LEU A 119 -7.36 -4.43 6.20
CA LEU A 119 -6.52 -3.48 5.50
C LEU A 119 -7.26 -2.91 4.28
N VAL A 120 -7.11 -1.62 4.03
CA VAL A 120 -7.79 -0.93 2.92
C VAL A 120 -6.83 -0.07 2.11
N HIS A 121 -7.21 0.16 0.86
CA HIS A 121 -6.50 1.02 -0.06
C HIS A 121 -7.42 1.53 -1.19
N GLN A 122 -6.92 2.46 -2.03
CA GLN A 122 -7.67 3.03 -3.15
C GLN A 122 -8.07 1.98 -4.19
N ILE A 123 -9.12 2.24 -4.96
CA ILE A 123 -9.41 1.42 -6.14
C ILE A 123 -8.50 1.86 -7.29
N TRP A 124 -7.78 0.92 -7.89
CA TRP A 124 -6.92 1.16 -9.05
C TRP A 124 -7.05 0.03 -10.07
N LEU A 125 -6.63 0.32 -11.30
CA LEU A 125 -6.53 -0.67 -12.35
C LEU A 125 -5.25 -1.49 -12.12
N GLY A 126 -5.40 -2.81 -11.96
CA GLY A 126 -4.34 -3.68 -11.46
C GLY A 126 -3.06 -3.67 -12.29
N ASP A 127 -3.19 -3.55 -13.61
CA ASP A 127 -2.10 -3.43 -14.59
C ASP A 127 -1.27 -2.14 -14.45
N ARG A 128 -1.75 -1.15 -13.69
CA ARG A 128 -1.09 0.14 -13.45
C ARG A 128 -0.48 0.26 -12.06
N ARG A 129 -0.65 -0.75 -11.19
CA ARG A 129 -0.27 -0.68 -9.76
C ARG A 129 1.22 -0.45 -9.54
N ASP A 130 2.07 -1.15 -10.29
CA ASP A 130 3.50 -1.22 -10.00
C ASP A 130 4.24 0.09 -10.27
N ASP A 131 3.73 0.91 -11.21
CA ASP A 131 4.21 2.28 -11.45
C ASP A 131 3.06 3.27 -11.69
N ALA A 132 2.20 3.42 -10.69
CA ALA A 132 0.98 4.21 -10.83
C ALA A 132 1.21 5.70 -11.16
N VAL A 133 2.36 6.27 -10.76
CA VAL A 133 2.73 7.67 -11.07
C VAL A 133 3.11 7.84 -12.54
N ALA A 134 3.69 6.81 -13.17
CA ALA A 134 4.04 6.82 -14.59
C ALA A 134 2.87 6.42 -15.52
N ALA A 135 1.83 5.78 -14.98
CA ALA A 135 0.74 5.22 -15.77
C ALA A 135 -0.12 6.28 -16.49
N SER A 136 -0.62 5.92 -17.67
CA SER A 136 -1.63 6.69 -18.41
C SER A 136 -3.03 6.11 -18.21
N TYR A 137 -4.03 6.99 -18.18
CA TYR A 137 -5.43 6.64 -18.04
C TYR A 137 -6.22 7.24 -19.21
N SER A 138 -6.99 6.40 -19.89
CA SER A 138 -7.98 6.80 -20.90
C SER A 138 -9.25 7.36 -20.22
N ALA A 139 -10.14 7.93 -21.02
CA ALA A 139 -11.45 8.35 -20.50
C ALA A 139 -12.26 7.14 -20.01
N GLU A 140 -12.16 6.02 -20.72
CA GLU A 140 -12.81 4.76 -20.40
C GLU A 140 -12.31 4.21 -19.06
N ASP A 141 -10.99 4.26 -18.81
CA ASP A 141 -10.39 3.86 -17.54
C ASP A 141 -10.95 4.67 -16.36
N LEU A 142 -11.07 5.99 -16.54
CA LEU A 142 -11.61 6.88 -15.51
C LEU A 142 -13.09 6.60 -15.23
N VAL A 143 -13.88 6.34 -16.28
CA VAL A 143 -15.30 5.97 -16.16
C VAL A 143 -15.46 4.65 -15.39
N LEU A 144 -14.60 3.65 -15.67
CA LEU A 144 -14.61 2.38 -14.94
C LEU A 144 -14.36 2.59 -13.43
N VAL A 145 -13.30 3.32 -13.08
CA VAL A 145 -12.96 3.60 -11.69
C VAL A 145 -14.09 4.38 -10.99
N GLN A 146 -14.66 5.40 -11.64
CA GLN A 146 -15.77 6.17 -11.08
C GLN A 146 -17.03 5.33 -10.85
N ARG A 147 -17.36 4.43 -11.78
CA ARG A 147 -18.48 3.50 -11.64
C ARG A 147 -18.26 2.51 -10.51
N ASP A 148 -17.04 1.99 -10.36
CA ASP A 148 -16.68 1.07 -9.28
C ASP A 148 -16.79 1.77 -7.91
N ILE A 149 -16.27 3.00 -7.79
CA ILE A 149 -16.44 3.82 -6.58
C ILE A 149 -17.92 4.02 -6.26
N GLY A 150 -18.74 4.41 -7.25
CA GLY A 150 -20.18 4.59 -7.04
C GLY A 150 -20.88 3.30 -6.58
N SER A 151 -20.47 2.15 -7.13
CA SER A 151 -20.99 0.84 -6.75
C SER A 151 -20.60 0.46 -5.32
N ILE A 152 -19.36 0.74 -4.92
CA ILE A 152 -18.86 0.56 -3.56
C ILE A 152 -19.63 1.44 -2.58
N VAL A 153 -19.81 2.73 -2.89
CA VAL A 153 -20.58 3.67 -2.06
C VAL A 153 -22.00 3.15 -1.84
N ARG A 154 -22.68 2.76 -2.92
CA ARG A 154 -24.05 2.24 -2.84
C ARG A 154 -24.12 0.95 -2.02
N TYR A 155 -23.18 0.03 -2.25
CA TYR A 155 -23.11 -1.23 -1.51
C TYR A 155 -22.85 -1.00 -0.01
N THR A 156 -21.93 -0.12 0.35
CA THR A 156 -21.64 0.18 1.76
C THR A 156 -22.89 0.69 2.47
N ALA A 157 -23.65 1.58 1.81
CA ALA A 157 -24.94 2.04 2.34
C ALA A 157 -25.97 0.90 2.46
N ASP A 158 -26.13 0.06 1.42
CA ASP A 158 -27.03 -1.11 1.45
C ASP A 158 -26.70 -2.08 2.58
N MET A 159 -25.42 -2.23 2.90
CA MET A 159 -24.98 -3.11 3.96
C MET A 159 -25.04 -2.46 5.34
N GLY A 160 -25.24 -1.15 5.45
CA GLY A 160 -25.21 -0.44 6.73
C GLY A 160 -23.79 -0.22 7.27
N GLY A 161 -22.82 -0.02 6.37
CA GLY A 161 -21.47 0.41 6.70
C GLY A 161 -21.36 1.92 6.87
N GLY A 162 -20.37 2.34 7.65
CA GLY A 162 -20.03 3.75 7.83
C GLY A 162 -19.28 4.33 6.62
N ALA A 163 -19.53 5.61 6.32
CA ALA A 163 -18.86 6.33 5.24
C ALA A 163 -17.32 6.39 5.42
N GLU A 164 -16.85 6.32 6.67
CA GLU A 164 -15.43 6.33 7.02
C GLU A 164 -14.66 5.15 6.40
N LEU A 165 -15.29 3.99 6.17
CA LEU A 165 -14.64 2.88 5.44
C LEU A 165 -14.20 3.30 4.04
N ILE A 166 -15.09 4.01 3.34
CA ILE A 166 -14.86 4.45 1.97
C ILE A 166 -13.86 5.60 1.95
N GLU A 167 -14.00 6.56 2.87
CA GLU A 167 -13.07 7.68 2.98
C GLU A 167 -11.63 7.19 3.16
N ILE A 168 -11.39 6.33 4.17
CA ILE A 168 -10.05 5.80 4.45
C ILE A 168 -9.55 5.01 3.24
N ALA A 169 -10.36 4.11 2.67
CA ALA A 169 -9.96 3.32 1.51
C ALA A 169 -9.55 4.21 0.33
N LEU A 170 -10.37 5.20 -0.03
CA LEU A 170 -10.12 6.10 -1.17
C LEU A 170 -8.99 7.10 -0.92
N ARG A 171 -8.42 7.16 0.28
CA ARG A 171 -7.30 8.04 0.59
C ARG A 171 -5.95 7.37 0.34
N ILE A 172 -5.79 6.06 0.56
CA ILE A 172 -4.47 5.39 0.50
C ILE A 172 -4.07 5.04 -0.94
N PRO A 173 -3.05 5.69 -1.51
CA PRO A 173 -2.68 5.53 -2.91
C PRO A 173 -1.95 4.21 -3.20
N PRO A 174 -1.89 3.77 -4.48
CA PRO A 174 -1.27 2.50 -4.88
C PRO A 174 0.23 2.38 -4.58
N TRP A 175 0.92 3.52 -4.40
CA TRP A 175 2.33 3.55 -4.04
C TRP A 175 2.58 3.45 -2.53
N GLU A 176 1.55 3.52 -1.70
CA GLU A 176 1.66 3.29 -0.25
C GLU A 176 1.35 1.82 0.11
N PRO A 177 1.80 1.33 1.28
CA PRO A 177 1.28 0.09 1.84
C PRO A 177 -0.21 0.23 2.15
N MET A 178 -0.94 -0.88 2.14
CA MET A 178 -2.34 -0.88 2.57
C MET A 178 -2.42 -0.44 4.03
N ARG A 179 -3.40 0.40 4.35
CA ARG A 179 -3.59 0.87 5.72
C ARG A 179 -4.39 -0.15 6.51
N GLN A 180 -3.83 -0.60 7.63
CA GLN A 180 -4.59 -1.37 8.61
C GLN A 180 -5.54 -0.47 9.40
N LEU A 181 -6.81 -0.87 9.49
CA LEU A 181 -7.80 -0.18 10.31
C LEU A 181 -7.57 -0.46 11.81
N THR A 182 -7.70 0.58 12.62
CA THR A 182 -7.78 0.47 14.07
C THR A 182 -9.14 -0.09 14.49
N ARG A 183 -9.25 -0.58 15.74
CA ARG A 183 -10.54 -1.04 16.28
C ARG A 183 -11.61 0.06 16.24
N ALA A 184 -11.25 1.29 16.60
CA ALA A 184 -12.19 2.40 16.63
C ALA A 184 -12.69 2.75 15.21
N GLU A 185 -11.81 2.73 14.21
CA GLU A 185 -12.20 2.91 12.80
C GLU A 185 -13.08 1.76 12.32
N MET A 186 -12.76 0.50 12.66
CA MET A 186 -13.61 -0.65 12.33
C MET A 186 -15.01 -0.52 12.95
N GLN A 187 -15.10 -0.02 14.19
CA GLN A 187 -16.38 0.23 14.84
C GLN A 187 -17.17 1.35 14.15
N ARG A 188 -16.54 2.48 13.82
CA ARG A 188 -17.21 3.59 13.08
C ARG A 188 -17.55 3.25 11.63
N ALA A 189 -16.75 2.38 11.00
CA ALA A 189 -17.04 1.75 9.72
C ALA A 189 -18.14 0.68 9.80
N HIS A 190 -18.53 0.29 11.02
CA HIS A 190 -19.45 -0.80 11.33
C HIS A 190 -18.96 -2.19 10.87
N LEU A 191 -17.65 -2.41 10.74
CA LEU A 191 -17.06 -3.71 10.42
C LEU A 191 -16.91 -4.63 11.63
N ASP A 192 -16.92 -4.06 12.84
CA ASP A 192 -16.84 -4.79 14.11
C ASP A 192 -17.96 -4.29 15.03
N ALA A 193 -19.13 -4.91 14.91
CA ALA A 193 -20.33 -4.53 15.64
C ALA A 193 -20.84 -5.74 16.42
N SER A 194 -20.35 -5.91 17.64
CA SER A 194 -20.99 -6.79 18.62
C SER A 194 -22.37 -6.22 18.96
N ALA A 195 -23.43 -6.80 18.39
CA ALA A 195 -24.85 -6.62 18.72
C ALA A 195 -25.19 -5.27 19.38
N GLN A 196 -25.09 -4.16 18.64
CA GLN A 196 -25.86 -2.97 18.98
C GLN A 196 -27.16 -3.02 18.19
N THR A 197 -28.26 -3.27 18.88
CA THR A 197 -29.61 -3.09 18.40
C THR A 197 -29.74 -1.68 17.83
N VAL A 198 -30.06 -1.61 16.55
CA VAL A 198 -30.16 -0.37 15.78
C VAL A 198 -31.30 0.49 16.33
N ALA A 199 -30.98 1.49 17.14
CA ALA A 199 -31.79 2.70 17.24
C ALA A 199 -31.28 3.63 16.14
N SER A 200 -32.11 3.83 15.11
CA SER A 200 -31.79 4.72 14.00
C SER A 200 -31.92 6.17 14.45
N ASP A 201 -30.82 6.75 14.93
CA ASP A 201 -30.65 8.20 14.91
C ASP A 201 -29.83 8.57 13.67
N ARG A 202 -30.55 9.05 12.65
CA ARG A 202 -29.95 9.71 11.50
C ARG A 202 -29.43 11.07 11.95
N THR A 203 -28.17 11.12 12.39
CA THR A 203 -27.40 12.35 12.37
C THR A 203 -26.41 12.28 11.21
N ALA A 204 -26.77 12.96 10.12
CA ALA A 204 -25.84 13.27 9.06
C ALA A 204 -24.78 14.23 9.63
N ALA A 205 -23.67 13.69 10.10
CA ALA A 205 -22.47 14.49 10.36
C ALA A 205 -21.94 14.94 9.00
N ALA A 206 -22.03 16.24 8.74
CA ALA A 206 -21.48 16.86 7.56
C ALA A 206 -19.97 16.55 7.49
N ALA A 207 -19.56 15.79 6.48
CA ALA A 207 -18.16 15.67 6.13
C ALA A 207 -17.69 17.05 5.68
N THR A 208 -16.82 17.69 6.47
CA THR A 208 -16.14 18.91 6.05
C THR A 208 -15.21 18.53 4.89
N PRO A 209 -15.42 19.05 3.67
CA PRO A 209 -14.51 18.78 2.58
C PRO A 209 -13.18 19.49 2.88
N VAL A 210 -12.11 18.70 3.05
CA VAL A 210 -10.74 19.23 2.97
C VAL A 210 -10.51 19.56 1.50
N ALA A 211 -10.54 20.86 1.18
CA ALA A 211 -10.23 21.34 -0.15
C ALA A 211 -8.72 21.15 -0.41
N LEU A 212 -8.35 20.08 -1.11
CA LEU A 212 -7.02 19.95 -1.71
C LEU A 212 -6.92 20.96 -2.86
N GLY A 213 -6.27 22.09 -2.61
CA GLY A 213 -5.95 23.07 -3.64
C GLY A 213 -4.99 22.46 -4.69
N PRO A 214 -5.20 22.71 -6.00
CA PRO A 214 -4.31 22.18 -7.03
C PRO A 214 -3.01 22.98 -7.03
N GLY A 215 -2.01 22.49 -6.28
CA GLY A 215 -0.62 22.91 -6.47
C GLY A 215 -0.12 22.42 -7.82
N ARG A 216 -0.14 23.28 -8.84
CA ARG A 216 0.52 23.04 -10.13
C ARG A 216 2.03 23.05 -9.91
N VAL A 217 2.66 21.88 -9.89
CA VAL A 217 4.11 21.71 -10.02
C VAL A 217 4.41 21.08 -11.39
N GLY A 218 5.51 21.48 -12.01
CA GLY A 218 5.83 21.28 -13.43
C GLY A 218 5.77 19.81 -13.91
N ARG A 219 4.92 19.57 -14.92
CA ARG A 219 4.51 18.27 -15.48
C ARG A 219 5.59 17.45 -16.24
N GLY A 220 6.87 17.81 -16.15
CA GLY A 220 7.91 17.23 -17.02
C GLY A 220 8.62 15.97 -16.50
N GLY A 221 8.92 15.91 -15.20
CA GLY A 221 9.83 14.90 -14.63
C GLY A 221 9.17 13.73 -13.88
N GLU A 222 7.85 13.71 -13.75
CA GLU A 222 7.15 12.76 -12.87
C GLU A 222 6.76 11.44 -13.54
N ARG A 223 6.89 11.33 -14.88
CA ARG A 223 6.37 10.18 -15.65
C ARG A 223 7.27 8.95 -15.70
N GLY A 224 8.42 8.96 -15.02
CA GLY A 224 9.34 7.83 -14.97
C GLY A 224 10.73 8.25 -14.56
N TRP A 225 11.69 7.34 -14.77
CA TRP A 225 13.12 7.62 -14.69
C TRP A 225 13.55 8.46 -15.89
N THR A 226 14.42 9.45 -15.66
CA THR A 226 14.87 10.39 -16.70
C THR A 226 16.36 10.65 -16.59
N LEU A 227 17.01 10.83 -17.74
CA LEU A 227 18.42 11.21 -17.81
C LEU A 227 18.55 12.73 -17.65
N ILE A 228 19.49 13.17 -16.82
CA ILE A 228 19.81 14.58 -16.61
C ILE A 228 21.33 14.74 -16.62
N ASP A 229 21.83 15.79 -17.28
CA ASP A 229 23.25 16.14 -17.22
C ASP A 229 23.54 16.91 -15.93
N GLY A 230 24.25 16.27 -15.01
CA GLY A 230 24.75 16.88 -13.79
C GLY A 230 26.15 17.46 -13.97
N ARG A 231 26.61 18.24 -12.98
CA ARG A 231 27.97 18.81 -12.98
C ARG A 231 29.07 17.74 -12.98
N ALA A 232 28.79 16.57 -12.38
CA ALA A 232 29.72 15.46 -12.29
C ALA A 232 29.59 14.47 -13.45
N GLY A 233 28.58 14.62 -14.33
CA GLY A 233 28.30 13.68 -15.41
C GLY A 233 26.82 13.34 -15.50
N THR A 234 26.52 12.30 -16.26
CA THR A 234 25.15 11.84 -16.51
C THR A 234 24.54 11.24 -15.24
N LEU A 235 23.32 11.68 -14.92
CA LEU A 235 22.53 11.24 -13.78
C LEU A 235 21.22 10.62 -14.27
N LEU A 236 20.74 9.59 -13.57
CA LEU A 236 19.44 8.99 -13.81
C LEU A 236 18.54 9.25 -12.61
N VAL A 237 17.49 10.05 -12.80
CA VAL A 237 16.68 10.61 -11.71
C VAL A 237 15.23 10.14 -11.79
N ARG A 238 14.66 9.81 -10.64
CA ARG A 238 13.24 9.50 -10.43
C ARG A 238 12.69 10.36 -9.30
N ARG A 239 11.85 11.34 -9.66
CA ARG A 239 11.03 12.09 -8.70
C ARG A 239 9.75 11.33 -8.37
N HIS A 240 9.37 11.33 -7.10
CA HIS A 240 8.13 10.71 -6.64
C HIS A 240 7.43 11.57 -5.58
N PRO A 241 6.08 11.63 -5.55
CA PRO A 241 5.35 12.22 -4.43
C PRO A 241 5.67 11.50 -3.13
N LEU A 242 5.78 12.27 -2.05
CA LEU A 242 5.92 11.76 -0.70
C LEU A 242 4.59 11.92 0.01
N THR A 243 3.99 10.81 0.42
CA THR A 243 2.69 10.78 1.06
C THR A 243 2.69 9.85 2.28
N VAL A 244 1.83 10.14 3.25
CA VAL A 244 1.53 9.26 4.38
C VAL A 244 0.03 9.22 4.55
N GLU A 245 -0.53 8.03 4.44
CA GLU A 245 -1.96 7.80 4.51
C GLU A 245 -2.71 8.73 3.55
N GLY A 246 -2.21 8.86 2.31
CA GLY A 246 -2.77 9.71 1.25
C GLY A 246 -2.51 11.20 1.36
N GLU A 247 -2.08 11.70 2.51
CA GLU A 247 -1.75 13.11 2.70
C GLU A 247 -0.38 13.43 2.10
N ARG A 248 -0.31 14.50 1.32
CA ARG A 248 0.95 14.90 0.66
C ARG A 248 1.84 15.66 1.63
N LEU A 249 3.00 15.06 1.92
CA LEU A 249 4.05 15.67 2.72
C LEU A 249 5.07 16.43 1.86
N GLY A 250 5.27 16.02 0.60
CA GLY A 250 6.23 16.66 -0.27
C GLY A 250 6.62 15.77 -1.45
N SER A 251 7.92 15.71 -1.73
CA SER A 251 8.48 14.84 -2.78
C SER A 251 9.89 14.41 -2.42
N PHE A 252 10.34 13.32 -3.04
CA PHE A 252 11.74 12.93 -3.00
C PHE A 252 12.22 12.52 -4.39
N ASP A 253 13.53 12.65 -4.59
CA ASP A 253 14.25 12.26 -5.79
C ASP A 253 15.19 11.10 -5.43
N LEU A 254 15.11 10.02 -6.22
CA LEU A 254 16.17 9.01 -6.29
C LEU A 254 17.08 9.33 -7.47
N THR A 255 18.39 9.36 -7.23
CA THR A 255 19.37 9.62 -8.29
C THR A 255 20.42 8.52 -8.33
N LEU A 256 20.57 7.90 -9.49
CA LEU A 256 21.64 6.97 -9.81
C LEU A 256 22.74 7.68 -10.59
N GLU A 257 23.98 7.49 -10.15
CA GLU A 257 25.18 8.01 -10.80
C GLU A 257 26.31 6.97 -10.72
N CYS A 258 27.39 7.20 -11.47
CA CYS A 258 28.54 6.30 -11.48
C CYS A 258 29.13 6.16 -10.07
N GLY A 259 29.26 4.92 -9.61
CA GLY A 259 29.90 4.62 -8.32
C GLY A 259 31.41 4.79 -8.36
N ASP A 260 32.01 4.86 -7.17
CA ASP A 260 33.47 4.99 -7.00
C ASP A 260 34.24 3.70 -7.33
N THR A 261 33.56 2.55 -7.30
CA THR A 261 34.13 1.24 -7.63
C THR A 261 33.48 0.66 -8.87
N ALA A 262 34.29 -0.01 -9.70
CA ALA A 262 33.81 -0.67 -10.91
C ALA A 262 32.68 -1.66 -10.58
N GLY A 263 31.62 -1.65 -11.39
CA GLY A 263 30.46 -2.51 -11.19
C GLY A 263 29.49 -2.04 -10.10
N THR A 264 29.62 -0.80 -9.62
CA THR A 264 28.68 -0.21 -8.67
C THR A 264 28.13 1.14 -9.15
N TYR A 265 26.97 1.51 -8.63
CA TYR A 265 26.38 2.84 -8.79
C TYR A 265 26.22 3.49 -7.42
N ALA A 266 26.49 4.80 -7.37
CA ALA A 266 26.06 5.60 -6.24
C ALA A 266 24.57 5.91 -6.40
N LEU A 267 23.82 5.68 -5.33
CA LEU A 267 22.39 5.95 -5.26
C LEU A 267 22.18 6.98 -4.16
N SER A 268 21.57 8.11 -4.51
CA SER A 268 21.21 9.13 -3.53
C SER A 268 19.70 9.28 -3.40
N TYR A 269 19.28 9.58 -2.18
CA TYR A 269 17.93 9.93 -1.79
C TYR A 269 17.93 11.38 -1.32
N SER A 270 17.16 12.23 -1.99
CA SER A 270 16.96 13.62 -1.59
C SER A 270 15.48 13.88 -1.40
N GLU A 271 15.10 14.25 -0.18
CA GLU A 271 13.72 14.46 0.20
C GLU A 271 13.51 15.87 0.73
N ARG A 272 12.37 16.45 0.39
CA ARG A 272 11.83 17.64 1.02
C ARG A 272 10.40 17.38 1.47
N ARG A 273 10.14 17.49 2.76
CA ARG A 273 8.80 17.36 3.35
C ARG A 273 8.40 18.60 4.14
N SER A 274 7.14 19.01 4.04
CA SER A 274 6.57 20.09 4.84
C SER A 274 6.52 19.68 6.30
N THR A 275 6.93 20.56 7.20
CA THR A 275 6.81 20.32 8.63
C THR A 275 5.45 20.76 9.17
N SER A 276 4.87 20.00 10.10
CA SER A 276 3.67 20.37 10.83
C SER A 276 3.99 21.48 11.85
N ARG A 277 3.17 22.54 11.83
CA ARG A 277 3.26 23.68 12.76
C ARG A 277 3.06 23.31 14.24
N THR A 278 2.53 22.13 14.56
CA THR A 278 2.18 21.74 15.94
C THR A 278 3.29 21.01 16.70
N GLY A 279 4.51 20.94 16.14
CA GLY A 279 5.69 20.42 16.82
C GLY A 279 5.79 18.90 16.75
N GLY A 280 6.87 18.39 16.15
CA GLY A 280 7.15 16.96 16.13
C GLY A 280 8.07 16.46 15.04
N ASP A 281 8.31 17.22 13.96
CA ASP A 281 9.15 16.70 12.85
C ASP A 281 10.62 16.73 13.22
N ALA A 282 11.04 15.70 13.96
CA ALA A 282 12.43 15.40 14.21
C ALA A 282 13.06 14.85 12.93
N ALA A 283 14.39 14.89 12.90
CA ALA A 283 15.18 14.42 11.77
C ALA A 283 14.80 12.99 11.38
N ILE A 284 14.82 12.71 10.08
CA ILE A 284 14.84 11.34 9.56
C ILE A 284 16.13 10.70 10.03
N GLU A 285 16.03 9.50 10.59
CA GLU A 285 17.15 8.75 11.15
C GLU A 285 17.57 7.63 10.22
N THR A 286 16.61 7.03 9.51
CA THR A 286 16.87 5.89 8.62
C THR A 286 16.19 6.07 7.27
N VAL A 287 16.93 5.71 6.22
CA VAL A 287 16.42 5.54 4.85
C VAL A 287 16.85 4.17 4.37
N ARG A 288 15.90 3.37 3.90
CA ARG A 288 16.12 2.02 3.38
C ARG A 288 15.39 1.82 2.07
N LEU A 289 15.95 1.00 1.20
CA LEU A 289 15.36 0.67 -0.08
C LEU A 289 15.41 -0.82 -0.32
N TRP A 290 14.28 -1.39 -0.72
CA TRP A 290 14.18 -2.80 -1.11
C TRP A 290 14.02 -2.94 -2.61
N ILE A 291 14.88 -3.78 -3.20
CA ILE A 291 14.78 -4.26 -4.58
C ILE A 291 14.72 -5.78 -4.49
N GLU A 292 13.58 -6.38 -4.84
CA GLU A 292 13.31 -7.81 -4.62
C GLU A 292 13.51 -8.22 -3.14
N GLN A 293 14.54 -9.02 -2.86
CA GLN A 293 14.92 -9.47 -1.52
C GLN A 293 16.12 -8.68 -0.95
N ALA A 294 16.74 -7.79 -1.74
CA ALA A 294 17.87 -7.01 -1.30
C ALA A 294 17.41 -5.80 -0.49
N ASP A 295 17.94 -5.66 0.74
CA ASP A 295 17.82 -4.45 1.56
C ASP A 295 19.08 -3.59 1.34
N VAL A 296 18.88 -2.38 0.84
CA VAL A 296 19.91 -1.38 0.59
C VAL A 296 19.77 -0.28 1.64
N PRO A 297 20.53 -0.34 2.75
CA PRO A 297 20.52 0.72 3.75
C PRO A 297 21.26 1.94 3.21
N PHE A 298 20.67 3.12 3.38
CA PHE A 298 21.35 4.37 3.09
C PHE A 298 22.11 4.86 4.31
N ARG A 299 23.29 5.41 4.08
CA ARG A 299 23.98 6.25 5.05
C ARG A 299 23.40 7.65 4.98
N LEU A 300 22.77 8.08 6.06
CA LEU A 300 22.26 9.44 6.20
C LEU A 300 23.44 10.44 6.18
N VAL A 301 23.34 11.46 5.34
CA VAL A 301 24.34 12.54 5.24
C VAL A 301 23.85 13.77 5.98
N SER A 302 22.58 14.13 5.78
CA SER A 302 21.95 15.22 6.53
C SER A 302 20.44 15.01 6.62
N SER A 303 19.86 15.44 7.73
CA SER A 303 18.41 15.64 7.86
C SER A 303 18.18 16.85 8.74
N ARG A 304 17.80 17.98 8.16
CA ARG A 304 17.70 19.27 8.86
C ARG A 304 16.52 20.07 8.36
N ILE A 305 15.96 20.88 9.23
CA ILE A 305 14.95 21.86 8.84
C ILE A 305 15.67 22.93 8.01
N GLY A 306 15.15 23.23 6.81
CA GLY A 306 15.67 24.28 5.94
C GLY A 306 15.67 25.64 6.63
N GLU A 307 16.49 26.56 6.15
CA GLU A 307 16.73 27.88 6.79
C GLU A 307 15.45 28.70 7.00
N ASP A 308 14.47 28.52 6.11
CA ASP A 308 13.15 29.17 6.19
C ASP A 308 12.23 28.57 7.27
N GLY A 309 12.68 27.53 7.99
CA GLY A 309 11.94 26.85 9.07
C GLY A 309 10.75 26.00 8.61
N GLY A 310 10.41 25.99 7.32
CA GLY A 310 9.16 25.44 6.80
C GLY A 310 9.21 24.04 6.18
N ALA A 311 10.40 23.45 5.99
CA ALA A 311 10.51 22.12 5.40
C ALA A 311 11.71 21.36 5.98
N LEU A 312 11.53 20.06 6.24
CA LEU A 312 12.61 19.14 6.56
C LEU A 312 13.23 18.67 5.25
N GLU A 313 14.55 18.83 5.14
CA GLU A 313 15.35 18.37 4.01
C GLU A 313 16.26 17.24 4.45
N THR A 314 16.16 16.12 3.75
CA THR A 314 16.92 14.90 4.04
C THR A 314 17.72 14.50 2.81
N PHE A 315 19.00 14.17 3.04
CA PHE A 315 19.90 13.64 2.03
C PHE A 315 20.61 12.41 2.57
N ALA A 316 20.55 11.32 1.81
CA ALA A 316 21.17 10.05 2.17
C ALA A 316 21.80 9.42 0.93
N VAL A 317 22.84 8.61 1.12
CA VAL A 317 23.56 7.95 0.02
C VAL A 317 23.76 6.46 0.30
N ALA A 318 23.73 5.67 -0.76
CA ALA A 318 24.00 4.24 -0.75
C ALA A 318 24.84 3.87 -1.98
N THR A 319 25.39 2.65 -1.96
CA THR A 319 26.04 2.04 -3.12
C THR A 319 25.26 0.80 -3.49
N VAL A 320 24.92 0.67 -4.78
CA VAL A 320 24.16 -0.48 -5.30
C VAL A 320 24.96 -1.23 -6.37
N PRO A 321 24.98 -2.57 -6.36
CA PRO A 321 25.63 -3.36 -7.41
C PRO A 321 24.95 -3.16 -8.77
N ALA A 322 25.75 -3.11 -9.84
CA ALA A 322 25.24 -2.95 -11.21
C ALA A 322 24.22 -4.03 -11.59
N GLY A 323 24.42 -5.28 -11.15
CA GLY A 323 23.49 -6.38 -11.41
C GLY A 323 22.10 -6.16 -10.83
N LEU A 324 22.00 -5.51 -9.66
CA LEU A 324 20.71 -5.22 -9.02
C LEU A 324 19.95 -4.13 -9.78
N VAL A 325 20.66 -3.09 -10.22
CA VAL A 325 20.06 -2.02 -11.05
C VAL A 325 19.66 -2.54 -12.43
N GLN A 326 20.46 -3.43 -13.02
CA GLN A 326 20.15 -4.10 -14.28
C GLN A 326 18.89 -4.97 -14.16
N ALA A 327 18.76 -5.78 -13.09
CA ALA A 327 17.57 -6.59 -12.85
C ALA A 327 16.29 -5.74 -12.74
N PHE A 328 16.37 -4.62 -12.02
CA PHE A 328 15.28 -3.64 -11.94
C PHE A 328 14.95 -3.02 -13.32
N ALA A 329 15.97 -2.72 -14.11
CA ALA A 329 15.80 -2.15 -15.44
C ALA A 329 15.21 -3.13 -16.46
N ASP A 330 15.55 -4.41 -16.37
CA ASP A 330 15.08 -5.46 -17.28
C ASP A 330 13.68 -5.98 -16.93
N ASN A 331 12.98 -5.35 -15.97
CA ASN A 331 11.68 -5.77 -15.44
C ASN A 331 11.70 -7.10 -14.67
N ALA A 332 12.84 -7.60 -14.20
CA ALA A 332 12.83 -8.71 -13.24
C ALA A 332 12.13 -8.30 -11.93
N SER A 333 12.31 -7.04 -11.55
CA SER A 333 11.58 -6.37 -10.47
C SER A 333 10.78 -5.19 -11.05
N HIS A 334 9.45 -5.26 -10.99
CA HIS A 334 8.59 -4.19 -11.52
C HIS A 334 8.59 -2.91 -10.66
N SER A 335 8.99 -3.02 -9.39
CA SER A 335 9.04 -1.88 -8.48
C SER A 335 10.08 -2.07 -7.37
N ILE A 336 10.48 -0.95 -6.77
CA ILE A 336 11.28 -0.86 -5.54
C ILE A 336 10.44 -0.20 -4.45
N SER A 337 10.79 -0.42 -3.18
CA SER A 337 10.16 0.27 -2.05
C SER A 337 11.19 1.09 -1.30
N VAL A 338 10.90 2.35 -1.01
CA VAL A 338 11.75 3.24 -0.19
C VAL A 338 11.03 3.55 1.10
N GLN A 339 11.69 3.36 2.23
CA GLN A 339 11.20 3.75 3.54
C GLN A 339 12.10 4.84 4.13
N ALA A 340 11.49 5.89 4.65
CA ALA A 340 12.16 6.91 5.46
C ALA A 340 11.43 7.05 6.80
N SER A 341 12.16 6.95 7.90
CA SER A 341 11.62 7.04 9.26
C SER A 341 12.55 7.77 10.22
N GLY A 342 11.98 8.40 11.25
CA GLY A 342 12.67 9.05 12.35
C GLY A 342 11.72 9.19 13.54
N VAL A 343 12.26 9.33 14.75
CA VAL A 343 11.43 9.52 15.95
C VAL A 343 10.64 10.83 15.81
N GLY A 344 9.33 10.82 16.04
CA GLY A 344 8.48 12.01 15.91
C GLY A 344 8.11 12.39 14.47
N SER A 345 8.81 11.88 13.46
CA SER A 345 8.46 12.04 12.05
C SER A 345 7.55 10.92 11.56
N PRO A 346 6.48 11.22 10.78
CA PRO A 346 5.70 10.19 10.12
C PRO A 346 6.58 9.31 9.23
N ALA A 347 6.57 8.00 9.50
CA ALA A 347 7.27 7.04 8.67
C ALA A 347 6.58 6.94 7.31
N THR A 348 7.37 6.97 6.24
CA THR A 348 6.89 6.83 4.85
C THR A 348 7.36 5.51 4.30
N GLN A 349 6.55 4.86 3.47
CA GLN A 349 6.96 3.71 2.68
C GLN A 349 6.32 3.83 1.30
N ILE A 350 7.16 4.05 0.29
CA ILE A 350 6.73 4.43 -1.05
C ILE A 350 7.27 3.42 -2.07
N ARG A 351 6.35 2.82 -2.83
CA ARG A 351 6.65 1.99 -4.00
C ARG A 351 6.93 2.89 -5.21
N ILE A 352 7.96 2.56 -5.96
CA ILE A 352 8.40 3.28 -7.15
C ILE A 352 8.60 2.26 -8.26
N GLY A 353 7.99 2.46 -9.42
CA GLY A 353 8.19 1.57 -10.55
C GLY A 353 9.41 1.91 -11.40
N ASN A 354 9.64 1.07 -12.40
CA ASN A 354 10.79 1.13 -13.28
C ASN A 354 10.53 1.84 -14.63
N ALA A 355 9.41 2.54 -14.79
CA ALA A 355 9.05 3.13 -16.07
C ALA A 355 10.15 4.08 -16.57
N GLY A 356 10.60 3.86 -17.80
CA GLY A 356 11.65 4.65 -18.46
C GLY A 356 13.08 4.28 -18.10
N ILE A 357 13.34 3.50 -17.04
CA ILE A 357 14.72 3.24 -16.60
C ILE A 357 15.52 2.44 -17.64
N ALA A 358 14.91 1.42 -18.24
CA ALA A 358 15.54 0.56 -19.26
C ALA A 358 16.09 1.36 -20.45
N ARG A 359 15.40 2.43 -20.84
CA ARG A 359 15.80 3.30 -21.95
C ARG A 359 17.08 4.07 -21.67
N TYR A 360 17.29 4.47 -20.42
CA TYR A 360 18.34 5.41 -20.04
C TYR A 360 19.50 4.74 -19.29
N PHE A 361 19.29 3.57 -18.68
CA PHE A 361 20.32 2.89 -17.91
C PHE A 361 21.55 2.51 -18.74
N GLY A 362 21.37 2.10 -20.00
CA GLY A 362 22.49 1.84 -20.92
C GLY A 362 23.34 3.09 -21.22
N GLN A 363 22.73 4.27 -21.23
CA GLN A 363 23.45 5.54 -21.42
C GLN A 363 24.26 5.90 -20.18
N LEU A 364 23.68 5.70 -18.99
CA LEU A 364 24.41 5.83 -17.73
C LEU A 364 25.61 4.87 -17.68
N GLN A 365 25.41 3.58 -18.01
CA GLN A 365 26.48 2.57 -18.11
C GLN A 365 27.63 3.02 -18.99
N ALA A 366 27.33 3.49 -20.21
CA ALA A 366 28.34 3.97 -21.15
C ALA A 366 29.12 5.17 -20.59
N SER A 367 28.43 6.11 -19.92
CA SER A 367 29.09 7.27 -19.30
C SER A 367 30.08 6.85 -18.19
N CYS A 368 29.73 5.84 -17.39
CA CYS A 368 30.58 5.34 -16.31
C CYS A 368 31.80 4.58 -16.82
N GLY A 369 31.67 3.83 -17.92
CA GLY A 369 32.80 3.15 -18.56
C GLY A 369 33.80 4.10 -19.23
N SER A 370 33.37 5.31 -19.59
CA SER A 370 34.23 6.33 -20.21
C SER A 370 35.03 7.19 -19.23
N ARG A 371 34.74 7.11 -17.92
CA ARG A 371 35.56 7.74 -16.87
C ARG A 371 36.87 6.96 -16.73
N ALA A 372 37.96 7.50 -17.29
CA ALA A 372 39.30 7.06 -16.94
C ALA A 372 39.50 7.13 -15.41
N PRO A 373 40.24 6.20 -14.79
CA PRO A 373 40.56 6.31 -13.38
C PRO A 373 41.27 7.64 -13.18
N VAL A 374 40.73 8.49 -12.31
CA VAL A 374 41.41 9.71 -11.89
C VAL A 374 42.71 9.26 -11.26
N THR A 375 43.82 9.40 -11.99
CA THR A 375 45.16 9.36 -11.42
C THR A 375 45.19 10.46 -10.38
N ARG A 376 45.07 10.08 -9.10
CA ARG A 376 45.52 10.95 -8.02
C ARG A 376 47.01 11.15 -8.25
N ASP A 377 47.37 12.25 -8.89
CA ASP A 377 48.77 12.65 -9.00
C ASP A 377 49.30 12.81 -7.59
N ALA A 378 50.10 11.83 -7.16
CA ALA A 378 50.84 11.83 -5.90
C ALA A 378 52.06 12.77 -5.95
N HIS A 379 51.97 13.87 -6.70
CA HIS A 379 53.00 14.90 -6.82
C HIS A 379 52.38 16.31 -6.66
N ALA A 380 51.82 16.55 -5.48
CA ALA A 380 51.71 17.90 -4.91
C ALA A 380 52.29 17.87 -3.48
N LEU A 381 53.56 17.49 -3.39
CA LEU A 381 54.48 17.84 -2.31
C LEU A 381 55.58 18.69 -2.94
N LEU A 382 56.06 19.70 -2.18
CA LEU A 382 57.04 20.77 -2.49
C LEU A 382 56.35 22.10 -2.91
N GLU A 383 56.41 23.23 -2.20
CA GLU A 383 57.28 23.74 -1.11
C GLU A 383 56.58 24.90 -0.35
N PRO A 384 57.00 25.22 0.89
CA PRO A 384 56.59 26.41 1.62
C PRO A 384 57.45 27.63 1.26
N GLY A 385 56.83 28.81 1.09
CA GLY A 385 57.52 30.10 1.24
C GLY A 385 57.27 31.14 0.15
N ARG A 386 56.43 32.13 0.48
CA ARG A 386 56.87 33.53 0.57
C ARG A 386 55.88 34.36 1.39
#